data_AF-A0A7W2UTE9-F1
#
_entry.id   AF-A0A7W2UTE9-F1
#
_cell.length_a   1.000
_cell.length_b   1.000
_cell.length_c   1.000
_cell.angle_alpha   90.00
_cell.angle_beta   90.00
_cell.angle_gamma   90.00
#
_symmetry.space_group_name_H-M   'P 1'
#
loop_
_entity.id
_entity.type
_entity.pdbx_description
1 polymer ?
#
loop_
_entity_poly.entity_id
_entity_poly.type
_entity_poly.pdbx_seq_one_letter_code
_entity_poly.pdbx_strand_id
1 'polypeptide(L)'
;MAVVCSQVQEWVEEKVSKPVEVWESHNEKKCKDYPWYDPRGWVCWFVTVLVKVVRIVLVTVGKLVTRLVCKVVQVAVDSGRDLASGGWDIFWGSFTGNWLRVTDGFVRFGLGLTLGVMRFGRIALGGEIVAYFIDEANDASIRSHVRGLLERKYSGETLDQIKAAISLHHGPFRLQLHGTAYRTVIDSQASSATDPKVPNLIALHESGAIDLRELCGFTFPQGFFYRKRYTTQKQEDVIAGGGGGGKFENPLTEDELEEYITSRGKHGPHFLAFPMSEDDLDTKLDTAAEKGRELWLKFSFDKATVPITKPEHIVQPGGSATQDNFLAEVIGRARKSQMPKDPVAARFELCHPVVVGIFRYMAYDLHGLTSVFGPRDCEPTPEDTSGVTFTDNFPDSIWKYVVVHELGHYVGLCHTDGVDRIMYSAKEKSWTANGAIWRTLFWSPYRSGEPDFTLAEAKQAWTYIVENFAPTCLGAAPTPPPLFPPGPLPPPPTPPAPPEPPFKPPDGPVVK
;
A
#
# COMPACT_ATOMS: atom_id res chain seq x y z
N MET A 1 11.46 -7.35 -4.53
CA MET A 1 12.35 -6.96 -5.64
C MET A 1 13.11 -5.76 -5.16
N ALA A 2 14.42 -5.89 -4.94
CA ALA A 2 15.25 -4.77 -4.51
C ALA A 2 14.99 -3.54 -5.42
N VAL A 3 14.87 -2.36 -4.83
CA VAL A 3 14.61 -1.10 -5.56
C VAL A 3 15.55 -0.96 -6.76
N VAL A 4 16.82 -1.35 -6.59
CA VAL A 4 17.86 -1.40 -7.63
C VAL A 4 17.42 -2.20 -8.85
N CYS A 5 16.81 -3.38 -8.67
CA CYS A 5 16.37 -4.22 -9.78
C CYS A 5 15.22 -3.59 -10.56
N SER A 6 14.28 -2.94 -9.87
CA SER A 6 13.23 -2.17 -10.54
C SER A 6 13.79 -0.97 -11.29
N GLN A 7 14.78 -0.27 -10.71
CA GLN A 7 15.46 0.85 -11.36
C GLN A 7 16.24 0.40 -12.60
N VAL A 8 16.89 -0.77 -12.57
CA VAL A 8 17.59 -1.33 -13.74
C VAL A 8 16.58 -1.70 -14.83
N GLN A 9 15.43 -2.30 -14.49
CA GLN A 9 14.37 -2.57 -15.47
C GLN A 9 13.81 -1.29 -16.09
N GLU A 10 13.50 -0.30 -15.26
CA GLU A 10 13.05 1.03 -15.69
C GLU A 10 14.13 1.71 -16.57
N TRP A 11 15.41 1.55 -16.23
CA TRP A 11 16.54 2.06 -17.02
C TRP A 11 16.67 1.35 -18.37
N VAL A 12 16.50 0.02 -18.43
CA VAL A 12 16.51 -0.74 -19.69
C VAL A 12 15.37 -0.25 -20.59
N GLU A 13 14.17 -0.06 -20.03
CA GLU A 13 13.05 0.51 -20.77
C GLU A 13 13.38 1.92 -21.27
N GLU A 14 13.85 2.80 -20.41
CA GLU A 14 14.04 4.20 -20.78
C GLU A 14 15.23 4.41 -21.73
N LYS A 15 16.38 3.80 -21.48
CA LYS A 15 17.62 4.07 -22.21
C LYS A 15 17.82 3.18 -23.43
N VAL A 16 17.29 1.95 -23.42
CA VAL A 16 17.46 1.03 -24.57
C VAL A 16 16.25 1.11 -25.50
N SER A 17 15.02 1.15 -24.97
CA SER A 17 13.83 1.07 -25.84
C SER A 17 13.49 2.39 -26.53
N LYS A 18 13.55 3.54 -25.82
CA LYS A 18 13.16 4.85 -26.38
C LYS A 18 14.00 5.29 -27.59
N PRO A 19 15.35 5.21 -27.59
CA PRO A 19 16.13 5.67 -28.74
C PRO A 19 15.84 4.85 -30.01
N VAL A 20 15.62 3.54 -29.84
CA VAL A 20 15.26 2.66 -30.95
C VAL A 20 13.85 2.95 -31.45
N GLU A 21 12.90 3.25 -30.56
CA GLU A 21 11.55 3.67 -30.94
C GLU A 21 11.52 5.00 -31.71
N VAL A 22 12.31 5.99 -31.28
CA VAL A 22 12.48 7.25 -32.01
C VAL A 22 13.07 6.99 -33.39
N TRP A 23 14.10 6.15 -33.48
CA TRP A 23 14.70 5.75 -34.75
C TRP A 23 13.70 5.02 -35.65
N GLU A 24 12.91 4.09 -35.11
CA GLU A 24 11.86 3.37 -35.84
C GLU A 24 10.81 4.33 -36.38
N SER A 25 10.29 5.24 -35.54
CA SER A 25 9.28 6.20 -35.97
C SER A 25 9.78 7.14 -37.08
N HIS A 26 11.06 7.50 -37.04
CA HIS A 26 11.69 8.35 -38.05
C HIS A 26 11.90 7.58 -39.37
N ASN A 27 12.33 6.32 -39.30
CA ASN A 27 12.51 5.49 -40.49
C ASN A 27 11.18 5.03 -41.08
N GLU A 28 10.17 4.70 -40.28
CA GLU A 28 8.86 4.30 -40.78
C GLU A 28 8.20 5.44 -41.57
N LYS A 29 8.38 6.69 -41.15
CA LYS A 29 7.96 7.87 -41.94
C LYS A 29 8.71 7.94 -43.27
N LYS A 30 10.05 7.84 -43.26
CA LYS A 30 10.85 7.82 -44.50
C LYS A 30 10.50 6.66 -45.42
N CYS A 31 10.23 5.48 -44.88
CA CYS A 31 9.87 4.30 -45.65
C CYS A 31 8.48 4.44 -46.30
N LYS A 32 7.54 5.14 -45.64
CA LYS A 32 6.20 5.43 -46.19
C LYS A 32 6.22 6.42 -47.35
N ASP A 33 7.26 7.24 -47.45
CA ASP A 33 7.42 8.20 -48.55
C ASP A 33 7.86 7.55 -49.87
N TYR A 34 8.37 6.30 -49.84
CA TYR A 34 8.72 5.57 -51.07
C TYR A 34 7.46 5.01 -51.76
N PRO A 35 7.34 5.14 -53.10
CA PRO A 35 6.29 4.47 -53.84
C PRO A 35 6.36 2.95 -53.68
N TRP A 36 5.20 2.28 -53.65
CA TRP A 36 5.10 0.82 -53.43
C TRP A 36 5.87 -0.02 -54.46
N TYR A 37 6.16 0.54 -55.64
CA TYR A 37 6.91 -0.13 -56.72
C TYR A 37 8.43 0.09 -56.64
N ASP A 38 8.94 0.96 -55.76
CA ASP A 38 10.38 1.15 -55.59
C ASP A 38 10.96 0.02 -54.72
N PRO A 39 11.91 -0.80 -55.22
CA PRO A 39 12.53 -1.87 -54.44
C PRO A 39 13.24 -1.37 -53.17
N ARG A 40 13.64 -0.08 -53.13
CA ARG A 40 14.19 0.54 -51.92
C ARG A 40 13.15 0.65 -50.80
N GLY A 41 11.87 0.84 -51.14
CA GLY A 41 10.76 0.83 -50.19
C GLY A 41 10.59 -0.53 -49.51
N TRP A 42 10.70 -1.62 -50.27
CA TRP A 42 10.62 -3.00 -49.74
C TRP A 42 11.76 -3.32 -48.78
N VAL A 43 12.99 -2.95 -49.14
CA VAL A 43 14.16 -3.14 -48.26
C VAL A 43 14.02 -2.28 -47.00
N CYS A 44 13.58 -1.02 -47.13
CA CYS A 44 13.33 -0.12 -46.00
C CYS A 44 12.30 -0.73 -45.03
N TRP A 45 11.19 -1.24 -45.56
CA TRP A 45 10.15 -1.93 -44.78
C TRP A 45 10.69 -3.18 -44.08
N PHE A 46 11.41 -4.04 -44.79
CA PHE A 46 11.99 -5.27 -44.23
C PHE A 46 13.00 -4.96 -43.12
N VAL A 47 13.91 -4.01 -43.33
CA VAL A 47 14.88 -3.58 -42.30
C VAL A 47 14.16 -3.02 -41.08
N THR A 48 13.10 -2.23 -41.27
CA THR A 48 12.31 -1.68 -40.16
C THR A 48 11.64 -2.80 -39.36
N VAL A 49 11.05 -3.81 -40.03
CA VAL A 49 10.46 -4.99 -39.38
C VAL A 49 11.53 -5.79 -38.64
N LEU A 50 12.70 -6.01 -39.26
CA LEU A 50 13.79 -6.75 -38.63
C LEU A 50 14.31 -6.05 -37.37
N VAL A 51 14.56 -4.74 -37.44
CA VAL A 51 14.98 -3.94 -36.27
C VAL A 51 13.92 -3.99 -35.18
N LYS A 52 12.63 -3.92 -35.54
CA LYS A 52 11.52 -4.05 -34.59
C LYS A 52 11.52 -5.41 -33.90
N VAL A 53 11.70 -6.50 -34.64
CA VAL A 53 11.80 -7.86 -34.07
C VAL A 53 13.03 -7.99 -33.19
N VAL A 54 14.20 -7.53 -33.64
CA VAL A 54 15.45 -7.56 -32.86
C VAL A 54 15.30 -6.76 -31.57
N ARG A 55 14.70 -5.56 -31.61
CA ARG A 55 14.40 -4.77 -30.41
C ARG A 55 13.48 -5.54 -29.46
N ILE A 56 12.38 -6.09 -29.96
CA ILE A 56 11.44 -6.87 -29.14
C ILE A 56 12.18 -8.02 -28.46
N VAL A 57 12.99 -8.78 -29.20
CA VAL A 57 13.77 -9.89 -28.66
C VAL A 57 14.79 -9.39 -27.63
N LEU A 58 15.61 -8.39 -27.93
CA LEU A 58 16.63 -7.87 -27.02
C LEU A 58 16.03 -7.27 -25.75
N VAL A 59 14.93 -6.51 -25.85
CA VAL A 59 14.25 -5.92 -24.70
C VAL A 59 13.59 -7.00 -23.86
N THR A 60 12.92 -7.98 -24.50
CA THR A 60 12.25 -9.08 -23.79
C THR A 60 13.26 -9.97 -23.08
N VAL A 61 14.30 -10.42 -23.79
CA VAL A 61 15.36 -11.26 -23.22
C VAL A 61 16.15 -10.49 -22.17
N GLY A 62 16.49 -9.23 -22.41
CA GLY A 62 17.18 -8.38 -21.45
C GLY A 62 16.40 -8.22 -20.15
N LYS A 63 15.12 -7.83 -20.23
CA LYS A 63 14.23 -7.73 -19.07
C LYS A 63 14.09 -9.05 -18.32
N LEU A 64 13.92 -10.16 -19.05
CA LEU A 64 13.79 -11.49 -18.47
C LEU A 64 15.07 -11.91 -17.72
N VAL A 65 16.23 -11.75 -18.34
CA VAL A 65 17.53 -12.09 -17.73
C VAL A 65 17.78 -11.22 -16.49
N THR A 66 17.59 -9.90 -16.60
CA THR A 66 17.71 -9.00 -15.45
C THR A 66 16.77 -9.40 -14.32
N ARG A 67 15.50 -9.70 -14.62
CA ARG A 67 14.52 -10.15 -13.63
C ARG A 67 14.97 -11.44 -12.93
N LEU A 68 15.42 -12.42 -13.71
CA LEU A 68 15.86 -13.72 -13.21
C LEU A 68 17.07 -13.57 -12.28
N VAL A 69 18.11 -12.84 -12.72
CA VAL A 69 19.31 -12.58 -11.92
C VAL A 69 18.93 -11.85 -10.63
N CYS A 70 18.10 -10.82 -10.73
CA CYS A 70 17.62 -10.07 -9.58
C CYS A 70 16.86 -10.93 -8.57
N LYS A 71 15.97 -11.81 -9.04
CA LYS A 71 15.24 -12.74 -8.17
C LYS A 71 16.19 -13.75 -7.53
N VAL A 72 17.13 -14.33 -8.27
CA VAL A 72 18.14 -15.26 -7.72
C VAL A 72 18.97 -14.59 -6.63
N VAL A 73 19.52 -13.40 -6.91
CA VAL A 73 20.33 -12.64 -5.94
C VAL A 73 19.51 -12.27 -4.72
N GLN A 74 18.28 -11.77 -4.90
CA GLN A 74 17.40 -11.43 -3.79
C GLN A 74 17.11 -12.66 -2.92
N VAL A 75 16.72 -13.79 -3.52
CA VAL A 75 16.43 -15.02 -2.77
C VAL A 75 17.67 -15.50 -2.02
N ALA A 76 18.86 -15.42 -2.62
CA ALA A 76 20.11 -15.79 -1.96
C ALA A 76 20.44 -14.88 -0.77
N VAL A 77 20.29 -13.57 -0.94
CA VAL A 77 20.57 -12.56 0.11
C VAL A 77 19.55 -12.67 1.25
N ASP A 78 18.26 -12.73 0.94
CA ASP A 78 17.18 -12.86 1.93
C ASP A 78 17.36 -14.15 2.73
N SER A 79 17.54 -15.30 2.04
CA SER A 79 17.77 -16.58 2.71
C SER A 79 19.03 -16.56 3.56
N GLY A 80 20.11 -15.95 3.06
CA GLY A 80 21.37 -15.80 3.80
C GLY A 80 21.21 -14.94 5.06
N ARG A 81 20.49 -13.81 4.95
CA ARG A 81 20.18 -12.92 6.08
C ARG A 81 19.31 -13.61 7.13
N ASP A 82 18.28 -14.34 6.71
CA ASP A 82 17.37 -15.05 7.61
C ASP A 82 18.09 -16.20 8.35
N LEU A 83 18.94 -16.96 7.64
CA LEU A 83 19.76 -18.01 8.25
C LEU A 83 20.81 -17.44 9.21
N ALA A 84 21.49 -16.34 8.83
CA ALA A 84 22.50 -15.70 9.66
C ALA A 84 21.88 -15.06 10.92
N SER A 85 20.79 -14.30 10.76
CA SER A 85 20.10 -13.67 11.89
C SER A 85 19.44 -14.70 12.80
N GLY A 86 18.79 -15.72 12.24
CA GLY A 86 18.22 -16.83 13.00
C GLY A 86 19.28 -17.60 13.78
N GLY A 87 20.42 -17.93 13.14
CA GLY A 87 21.55 -18.58 13.80
C GLY A 87 22.18 -17.73 14.90
N TRP A 88 22.31 -16.42 14.67
CA TRP A 88 22.81 -15.47 15.67
C TRP A 88 21.88 -15.36 16.89
N ASP A 89 20.57 -15.34 16.65
CA ASP A 89 19.57 -15.31 17.72
C ASP A 89 19.57 -16.60 18.54
N ILE A 90 19.71 -17.78 17.90
CA ILE A 90 19.87 -19.05 18.62
C ILE A 90 21.13 -19.03 19.48
N PHE A 91 22.27 -18.60 18.91
CA PHE A 91 23.56 -18.56 19.60
C PHE A 91 23.51 -17.65 20.84
N TRP A 92 23.09 -16.40 20.67
CA TRP A 92 23.02 -15.45 21.79
C TRP A 92 21.89 -15.73 22.77
N GLY A 93 20.74 -16.21 22.30
CA GLY A 93 19.65 -16.61 23.18
C GLY A 93 20.09 -17.73 24.13
N SER A 94 20.86 -18.69 23.61
CA SER A 94 21.46 -19.76 24.42
C SER A 94 22.46 -19.22 25.43
N PHE A 95 23.28 -18.24 25.04
CA PHE A 95 24.29 -17.65 25.92
C PHE A 95 23.66 -16.75 27.01
N THR A 96 22.62 -16.00 26.69
CA THR A 96 21.93 -15.09 27.62
C THR A 96 20.84 -15.77 28.45
N GLY A 97 20.57 -17.06 28.22
CA GLY A 97 19.46 -17.77 28.85
C GLY A 97 18.06 -17.29 28.40
N ASN A 98 17.99 -16.46 27.36
CA ASN A 98 16.73 -15.93 26.85
C ASN A 98 16.10 -16.92 25.87
N TRP A 99 15.22 -17.79 26.39
CA TRP A 99 14.56 -18.83 25.60
C TRP A 99 13.67 -18.27 24.48
N LEU A 100 13.08 -17.08 24.66
CA LEU A 100 12.28 -16.42 23.61
C LEU A 100 13.14 -16.15 22.37
N ARG A 101 14.36 -15.64 22.57
CA ARG A 101 15.31 -15.37 21.50
C ARG A 101 15.72 -16.65 20.76
N VAL A 102 15.92 -17.74 21.49
CA VAL A 102 16.21 -19.05 20.90
C VAL A 102 15.05 -19.51 20.01
N THR A 103 13.80 -19.40 20.49
CA THR A 103 12.62 -19.79 19.71
C THR A 103 12.41 -18.89 18.48
N ASP A 104 12.62 -17.58 18.60
CA ASP A 104 12.57 -16.64 17.47
C ASP A 104 13.61 -17.01 16.40
N GLY A 105 14.83 -17.32 16.84
CA GLY A 105 15.91 -17.72 15.96
C GLY A 105 15.61 -19.02 15.22
N PHE A 106 15.05 -20.04 15.89
CA PHE A 106 14.63 -21.28 15.24
C PHE A 106 13.51 -21.08 14.22
N VAL A 107 12.50 -20.26 14.53
CA VAL A 107 11.41 -19.96 13.60
C VAL A 107 11.94 -19.23 12.37
N ARG A 108 12.78 -18.20 12.55
CA ARG A 108 13.43 -17.47 11.45
C ARG A 108 14.29 -18.39 10.59
N PHE A 109 15.12 -19.21 11.21
CA PHE A 109 16.00 -20.14 10.52
C PHE A 109 15.20 -21.19 9.72
N GLY A 110 14.21 -21.82 10.35
CA GLY A 110 13.38 -22.87 9.72
C GLY A 110 12.54 -22.33 8.57
N LEU A 111 11.92 -21.15 8.74
CA LEU A 111 11.17 -20.48 7.68
C LEU A 111 12.10 -20.03 6.54
N GLY A 112 13.25 -19.43 6.86
CA GLY A 112 14.23 -18.98 5.87
C GLY A 112 14.74 -20.12 4.99
N LEU A 113 15.10 -21.26 5.57
CA LEU A 113 15.52 -22.45 4.84
C LEU A 113 14.40 -22.97 3.92
N THR A 114 13.19 -23.12 4.48
CA THR A 114 12.04 -23.72 3.80
C THR A 114 11.57 -22.84 2.63
N LEU A 115 11.44 -21.53 2.86
CA LEU A 115 11.10 -20.56 1.81
C LEU A 115 12.21 -20.43 0.77
N GLY A 116 13.48 -20.44 1.18
CA GLY A 116 14.63 -20.41 0.28
C GLY A 116 14.61 -21.56 -0.71
N VAL A 117 14.46 -22.80 -0.21
CA VAL A 117 14.39 -24.01 -1.05
C VAL A 117 13.22 -23.93 -2.04
N MET A 118 12.03 -23.53 -1.59
CA MET A 118 10.86 -23.43 -2.47
C MET A 118 11.04 -22.36 -3.56
N ARG A 119 11.59 -21.19 -3.21
CA ARG A 119 11.86 -20.10 -4.17
C ARG A 119 12.91 -20.50 -5.20
N PHE A 120 14.00 -21.14 -4.78
CA PHE A 120 15.01 -21.67 -5.70
C PHE A 120 14.44 -22.77 -6.61
N GLY A 121 13.63 -23.67 -6.07
CA GLY A 121 12.95 -24.71 -6.84
C GLY A 121 12.09 -24.12 -7.96
N ARG A 122 11.28 -23.08 -7.67
CA ARG A 122 10.47 -22.39 -8.68
C ARG A 122 11.31 -21.76 -9.78
N ILE A 123 12.41 -21.10 -9.41
CA ILE A 123 13.34 -20.50 -10.37
C ILE A 123 13.93 -21.59 -11.28
N ALA A 124 14.41 -22.68 -10.70
CA ALA A 124 15.01 -23.80 -11.43
C ALA A 124 14.02 -24.50 -12.38
N LEU A 125 12.73 -24.57 -12.00
CA LEU A 125 11.66 -25.15 -12.81
C LEU A 125 11.09 -24.19 -13.87
N GLY A 126 11.70 -23.02 -14.09
CA GLY A 126 11.29 -22.05 -15.11
C GLY A 126 10.02 -21.26 -14.75
N GLY A 127 9.55 -21.31 -13.50
CA GLY A 127 8.34 -20.62 -13.07
C GLY A 127 8.40 -19.09 -13.23
N GLU A 128 9.59 -18.49 -13.14
CA GLU A 128 9.79 -17.05 -13.38
C GLU A 128 9.61 -16.64 -14.84
N ILE A 129 9.90 -17.54 -15.79
CA ILE A 129 9.72 -17.28 -17.22
C ILE A 129 8.22 -17.20 -17.53
N VAL A 130 7.45 -18.17 -17.02
CA VAL A 130 5.99 -18.18 -17.19
C VAL A 130 5.37 -16.96 -16.53
N ALA A 131 5.81 -16.61 -15.31
CA ALA A 131 5.34 -15.42 -14.60
C ALA A 131 5.62 -14.12 -15.39
N TYR A 132 6.80 -14.00 -16.01
CA TYR A 132 7.12 -12.84 -16.84
C TYR A 132 6.12 -12.64 -18.00
N PHE A 133 5.76 -13.71 -18.72
CA PHE A 133 4.80 -13.60 -19.82
C PHE A 133 3.37 -13.30 -19.34
N ILE A 134 2.98 -13.86 -18.19
CA ILE A 134 1.69 -13.54 -17.57
C ILE A 134 1.66 -12.06 -17.18
N ASP A 135 2.73 -11.52 -16.59
CA ASP A 135 2.80 -10.12 -16.19
C ASP A 135 2.70 -9.17 -17.40
N GLU A 136 3.37 -9.50 -18.51
CA GLU A 136 3.29 -8.71 -19.76
C GLU A 136 1.88 -8.72 -20.35
N ALA A 137 1.20 -9.88 -20.35
CA ALA A 137 -0.18 -9.99 -20.79
C ALA A 137 -1.14 -9.22 -19.87
N ASN A 138 -0.90 -9.28 -18.56
CA ASN A 138 -1.66 -8.54 -17.56
C ASN A 138 -1.46 -7.02 -17.73
N ASP A 139 -0.24 -6.54 -17.99
CA ASP A 139 0.08 -5.13 -18.27
C ASP A 139 -0.71 -4.59 -19.47
N ALA A 140 -0.73 -5.34 -20.58
CA ALA A 140 -1.54 -4.98 -21.74
C ALA A 140 -3.05 -4.92 -21.40
N SER A 141 -3.54 -5.89 -20.61
CA SER A 141 -4.94 -5.96 -20.21
C SER A 141 -5.37 -4.80 -19.32
N ILE A 142 -4.57 -4.46 -18.30
CA ILE A 142 -4.89 -3.37 -17.38
C ILE A 142 -4.78 -2.01 -18.07
N ARG A 143 -3.78 -1.78 -18.95
CA ARG A 143 -3.68 -0.54 -19.74
C ARG A 143 -4.92 -0.32 -20.59
N SER A 144 -5.41 -1.39 -21.24
CA SER A 144 -6.64 -1.32 -22.04
C SER A 144 -7.86 -0.96 -21.19
N HIS A 145 -8.00 -1.60 -20.02
CA HIS A 145 -9.06 -1.31 -19.06
C HIS A 145 -9.03 0.14 -18.57
N VAL A 146 -7.86 0.60 -18.11
CA VAL A 146 -7.66 1.95 -17.59
C VAL A 146 -7.86 3.00 -18.67
N ARG A 147 -7.39 2.74 -19.90
CA ARG A 147 -7.67 3.61 -21.06
C ARG A 147 -9.18 3.78 -21.25
N GLY A 148 -9.93 2.68 -21.25
CA GLY A 148 -11.37 2.73 -21.40
C GLY A 148 -12.07 3.50 -20.26
N LEU A 149 -11.62 3.34 -19.02
CA LEU A 149 -12.13 4.11 -17.88
C LEU A 149 -11.89 5.62 -18.04
N LEU A 150 -10.65 5.99 -18.38
CA LEU A 150 -10.25 7.39 -18.52
C LEU A 150 -10.95 8.07 -19.71
N GLU A 151 -11.05 7.41 -20.86
CA GLU A 151 -11.71 7.95 -22.06
C GLU A 151 -13.21 8.11 -21.89
N ARG A 152 -13.84 7.34 -20.97
CA ARG A 152 -15.25 7.55 -20.60
C ARG A 152 -15.45 8.73 -19.67
N LYS A 153 -14.52 8.97 -18.74
CA LYS A 153 -14.67 9.98 -17.67
C LYS A 153 -14.11 11.35 -18.04
N TYR A 154 -13.01 11.40 -18.79
CA TYR A 154 -12.26 12.61 -19.11
C TYR A 154 -12.17 12.82 -20.62
N SER A 155 -11.93 14.06 -21.04
CA SER A 155 -11.72 14.43 -22.45
C SER A 155 -10.74 15.59 -22.57
N GLY A 156 -10.26 15.85 -23.80
CA GLY A 156 -9.37 16.97 -24.09
C GLY A 156 -8.03 16.91 -23.35
N GLU A 157 -7.49 18.07 -23.01
CA GLU A 157 -6.15 18.22 -22.42
C GLU A 157 -6.01 17.46 -21.08
N THR A 158 -7.03 17.46 -20.23
CA THR A 158 -7.02 16.74 -18.96
C THR A 158 -6.79 15.24 -19.16
N LEU A 159 -7.44 14.64 -20.16
CA LEU A 159 -7.26 13.22 -20.48
C LEU A 159 -5.82 12.93 -20.92
N ASP A 160 -5.27 13.79 -21.79
CA ASP A 160 -3.92 13.64 -22.31
C ASP A 160 -2.86 13.80 -21.22
N GLN A 161 -3.04 14.78 -20.32
CA GLN A 161 -2.18 14.98 -19.15
C GLN A 161 -2.20 13.76 -18.22
N ILE A 162 -3.38 13.22 -17.90
CA ILE A 162 -3.48 12.01 -17.06
C ILE A 162 -2.81 10.81 -17.73
N LYS A 163 -3.08 10.57 -19.03
CA LYS A 163 -2.49 9.48 -19.80
C LYS A 163 -0.96 9.57 -19.83
N ALA A 164 -0.41 10.78 -19.96
CA ALA A 164 1.01 11.04 -19.92
C ALA A 164 1.60 10.83 -18.52
N ALA A 165 0.98 11.38 -17.48
CA ALA A 165 1.45 11.30 -16.10
C ALA A 165 1.56 9.85 -15.59
N ILE A 166 0.56 9.01 -15.91
CA ILE A 166 0.59 7.60 -15.53
C ILE A 166 1.34 6.72 -16.52
N SER A 167 1.93 7.29 -17.59
CA SER A 167 2.67 6.54 -18.61
C SER A 167 1.83 5.45 -19.31
N LEU A 168 0.56 5.76 -19.62
CA LEU A 168 -0.40 4.80 -20.16
C LEU A 168 0.01 4.25 -21.54
N HIS A 169 0.66 5.07 -22.35
CA HIS A 169 1.04 4.72 -23.73
C HIS A 169 2.44 4.13 -23.86
N HIS A 170 3.38 4.52 -23.01
CA HIS A 170 4.79 4.15 -23.12
C HIS A 170 5.45 4.14 -21.74
N GLY A 171 6.50 3.34 -21.56
CA GLY A 171 7.20 3.22 -20.28
C GLY A 171 6.42 2.44 -19.21
N PRO A 172 6.85 2.50 -17.95
CA PRO A 172 6.23 1.75 -16.86
C PRO A 172 4.91 2.41 -16.45
N PHE A 173 3.78 1.90 -16.97
CA PHE A 173 2.44 2.38 -16.62
C PHE A 173 2.23 2.25 -15.11
N ARG A 174 2.09 3.36 -14.36
CA ARG A 174 1.84 3.36 -12.90
C ARG A 174 1.22 4.67 -12.44
N LEU A 175 0.35 4.62 -11.44
CA LEU A 175 -0.02 5.81 -10.66
C LEU A 175 0.99 6.00 -9.51
N GLN A 176 1.61 7.17 -9.43
CA GLN A 176 2.49 7.52 -8.31
C GLN A 176 1.66 8.09 -7.17
N LEU A 177 1.74 7.45 -6.01
CA LEU A 177 1.08 7.90 -4.79
C LEU A 177 2.17 8.17 -3.76
N HIS A 178 2.36 9.45 -3.46
CA HIS A 178 3.24 9.88 -2.39
C HIS A 178 2.40 10.07 -1.14
N GLY A 179 2.83 9.48 -0.04
CA GLY A 179 2.09 9.45 1.21
C GLY A 179 2.98 9.77 2.41
N THR A 180 2.40 9.67 3.60
CA THR A 180 3.15 9.79 4.85
C THR A 180 2.90 8.57 5.73
N ALA A 181 3.99 7.98 6.21
CA ALA A 181 3.99 6.93 7.20
C ALA A 181 4.30 7.53 8.57
N TYR A 182 3.30 7.54 9.45
CA TYR A 182 3.47 7.98 10.82
C TYR A 182 3.77 6.79 11.72
N ARG A 183 4.68 6.99 12.66
CA ARG A 183 4.83 6.14 13.84
C ARG A 183 4.33 6.91 15.04
N THR A 184 3.31 6.40 15.72
CA THR A 184 2.88 7.00 16.98
C THR A 184 3.99 6.87 18.02
N VAL A 185 4.11 7.85 18.91
CA VAL A 185 5.08 7.84 20.00
C VAL A 185 4.39 8.24 21.29
N ILE A 186 4.72 7.57 22.38
CA ILE A 186 4.30 7.99 23.71
C ILE A 186 5.53 8.42 24.50
N ASP A 187 5.39 9.54 25.19
CA ASP A 187 6.45 10.14 25.99
C ASP A 187 6.18 9.86 27.47
N SER A 188 7.16 9.26 28.16
CA SER A 188 7.14 9.04 29.60
C SER A 188 6.97 10.32 30.40
N GLN A 189 7.41 11.48 29.90
CA GLN A 189 7.35 12.76 30.62
C GLN A 189 6.08 13.56 30.34
N ALA A 190 5.24 13.13 29.40
CA ALA A 190 4.00 13.85 29.08
C ALA A 190 3.14 14.00 30.33
N SER A 191 2.72 15.22 30.67
CA SER A 191 1.92 15.48 31.87
C SER A 191 0.52 14.89 31.76
N SER A 192 0.01 14.28 32.83
CA SER A 192 -1.37 13.82 32.87
C SER A 192 -2.34 15.00 32.85
N ALA A 193 -3.44 14.86 32.10
CA ALA A 193 -4.53 15.83 32.10
C ALA A 193 -5.31 15.85 33.43
N THR A 194 -5.32 14.73 34.16
CA THR A 194 -6.10 14.57 35.41
C THR A 194 -5.29 14.84 36.67
N ASP A 195 -3.99 14.55 36.66
CA ASP A 195 -3.07 14.84 37.77
C ASP A 195 -1.73 15.39 37.22
N PRO A 196 -1.56 16.73 37.12
CA PRO A 196 -0.34 17.32 36.56
C PRO A 196 0.96 16.97 37.29
N LYS A 197 0.89 16.38 38.50
CA LYS A 197 2.08 15.95 39.27
C LYS A 197 2.54 14.55 38.91
N VAL A 198 1.77 13.82 38.11
CA VAL A 198 2.03 12.44 37.72
C VAL A 198 2.12 12.37 36.19
N PRO A 199 3.12 11.67 35.64
CA PRO A 199 3.15 11.51 34.19
C PRO A 199 1.93 10.77 33.67
N ASN A 200 1.47 11.16 32.49
CA ASN A 200 0.26 10.66 31.85
C ASN A 200 0.29 9.13 31.72
N LEU A 201 1.44 8.57 31.34
CA LEU A 201 1.62 7.12 31.23
C LEU A 201 1.38 6.38 32.55
N ILE A 202 1.82 6.94 33.68
CA ILE A 202 1.57 6.36 35.01
C ILE A 202 0.08 6.46 35.35
N ALA A 203 -0.54 7.62 35.14
CA ALA A 203 -1.96 7.80 35.43
C ALA A 203 -2.85 6.82 34.64
N LEU A 204 -2.53 6.59 33.36
CA LEU A 204 -3.24 5.62 32.50
C LEU A 204 -2.97 4.17 32.91
N HIS A 205 -1.76 3.87 33.38
CA HIS A 205 -1.40 2.54 33.87
C HIS A 205 -2.14 2.21 35.17
N GLU A 206 -2.13 3.13 36.14
CA GLU A 206 -2.81 2.99 37.43
C GLU A 206 -4.34 2.86 37.25
N SER A 207 -4.92 3.51 36.23
CA SER A 207 -6.35 3.38 35.92
C SER A 207 -6.71 2.09 35.16
N GLY A 208 -5.72 1.28 34.78
CA GLY A 208 -5.91 0.09 33.94
C GLY A 208 -6.30 0.38 32.49
N ALA A 209 -6.15 1.63 32.02
CA ALA A 209 -6.44 1.98 30.63
C ALA A 209 -5.36 1.44 29.68
N ILE A 210 -4.13 1.29 30.17
CA ILE A 210 -2.99 0.69 29.47
C ILE A 210 -2.19 -0.21 30.43
N ASP A 211 -1.45 -1.17 29.86
CA ASP A 211 -0.41 -1.90 30.58
C ASP A 211 0.97 -1.42 30.07
N LEU A 212 1.72 -0.73 30.93
CA LEU A 212 3.05 -0.23 30.57
C LEU A 212 4.07 -1.35 30.33
N ARG A 213 3.92 -2.48 31.04
CA ARG A 213 4.77 -3.65 30.80
C ARG A 213 4.49 -4.23 29.43
N GLU A 214 3.22 -4.23 29.01
CA GLU A 214 2.83 -4.66 27.67
C GLU A 214 3.40 -3.69 26.64
N LEU A 215 3.13 -2.38 26.75
CA LEU A 215 3.52 -1.35 25.79
C LEU A 215 5.05 -1.18 25.64
N CYS A 216 5.82 -1.56 26.66
CA CYS A 216 7.28 -1.58 26.60
C CYS A 216 7.84 -2.95 26.17
N GLY A 217 6.99 -3.94 25.88
CA GLY A 217 7.41 -5.24 25.35
C GLY A 217 7.97 -6.21 26.40
N PHE A 218 7.58 -6.09 27.66
CA PHE A 218 7.93 -7.03 28.73
C PHE A 218 6.86 -8.10 28.97
N THR A 219 5.59 -7.81 28.68
CA THR A 219 4.48 -8.76 28.77
C THR A 219 3.78 -8.94 27.41
N PHE A 220 3.31 -10.16 27.14
CA PHE A 220 2.71 -10.53 25.86
C PHE A 220 1.45 -11.39 26.05
N PRO A 221 0.30 -10.78 26.40
CA PRO A 221 -0.91 -11.54 26.74
C PRO A 221 -1.47 -12.34 25.56
N GLN A 222 -1.11 -11.97 24.32
CA GLN A 222 -1.64 -12.58 23.08
C GLN A 222 -0.92 -13.89 22.69
N GLY A 223 0.11 -14.28 23.44
CA GLY A 223 0.99 -15.39 23.08
C GLY A 223 2.01 -15.04 21.99
N PHE A 224 2.85 -16.02 21.68
CA PHE A 224 4.08 -15.82 20.91
C PHE A 224 3.86 -15.36 19.45
N PHE A 225 2.90 -15.97 18.73
CA PHE A 225 2.66 -15.69 17.31
C PHE A 225 1.90 -14.38 17.03
N TYR A 226 1.37 -13.74 18.07
CA TYR A 226 0.69 -12.46 17.99
C TYR A 226 1.44 -11.38 18.78
N ARG A 227 2.70 -11.66 19.12
CA ARG A 227 3.57 -10.77 19.85
C ARG A 227 3.78 -9.47 19.08
N LYS A 228 3.52 -8.36 19.74
CA LYS A 228 3.81 -7.01 19.24
C LYS A 228 5.29 -6.69 19.46
N ARG A 229 5.92 -5.97 18.55
CA ARG A 229 7.35 -5.61 18.63
C ARG A 229 7.54 -4.16 19.03
N TYR A 230 7.00 -3.80 20.18
CA TYR A 230 7.20 -2.45 20.69
C TYR A 230 8.68 -2.20 20.99
N THR A 231 9.08 -0.94 20.87
CA THR A 231 10.46 -0.50 21.12
C THR A 231 10.45 0.73 21.98
N THR A 232 11.38 0.85 22.92
CA THR A 232 11.59 2.09 23.68
C THR A 232 12.91 2.76 23.29
N GLN A 233 13.05 4.03 23.68
CA GLN A 233 14.28 4.81 23.55
C GLN A 233 14.44 5.67 24.79
N LYS A 234 15.57 5.56 25.50
CA LYS A 234 15.88 6.46 26.63
C LYS A 234 16.11 7.88 26.11
N GLN A 235 15.52 8.87 26.77
CA GLN A 235 15.63 10.28 26.36
C GLN A 235 16.99 10.89 26.67
N GLU A 236 17.70 10.37 27.67
CA GLU A 236 19.05 10.81 28.03
C GLU A 236 20.10 10.38 26.98
N ASP A 237 19.81 9.33 26.19
CA ASP A 237 20.69 8.76 25.18
C ASP A 237 20.51 9.37 23.77
N VAL A 238 19.71 10.45 23.63
CA VAL A 238 19.38 11.07 22.33
C VAL A 238 20.60 11.71 21.63
N ILE A 239 21.79 11.72 22.27
CA ILE A 239 23.02 12.31 21.72
C ILE A 239 23.95 11.29 21.01
N ALA A 240 23.75 9.97 21.13
CA ALA A 240 24.64 9.00 20.49
C ALA A 240 23.99 8.31 19.28
N GLY A 241 24.38 8.73 18.08
CA GLY A 241 23.97 8.07 16.83
C GLY A 241 24.68 6.73 16.58
N GLY A 242 23.99 5.85 15.84
CA GLY A 242 24.62 4.88 14.94
C GLY A 242 24.58 3.40 15.33
N GLY A 243 23.96 2.59 14.45
CA GLY A 243 24.05 1.11 14.41
C GLY A 243 22.71 0.43 14.71
N GLY A 244 21.96 -0.16 13.77
CA GLY A 244 22.35 -0.79 12.52
C GLY A 244 22.52 -2.30 12.72
N GLY A 245 21.40 -3.05 12.82
CA GLY A 245 21.37 -4.51 12.60
C GLY A 245 20.90 -5.37 13.78
N GLY A 246 19.61 -5.73 13.80
CA GLY A 246 19.09 -6.89 14.55
C GLY A 246 18.51 -6.60 15.94
N LYS A 247 17.73 -5.53 16.06
CA LYS A 247 17.29 -4.85 17.31
C LYS A 247 16.68 -5.77 18.38
N PHE A 248 17.46 -6.01 19.45
CA PHE A 248 17.01 -6.49 20.76
C PHE A 248 17.61 -5.68 21.91
N GLU A 249 17.87 -4.40 21.68
CA GLU A 249 18.13 -3.47 22.77
C GLU A 249 16.89 -2.60 22.87
N ASN A 250 15.90 -3.09 23.61
CA ASN A 250 15.04 -2.18 24.33
C ASN A 250 15.97 -1.53 25.36
N PRO A 251 16.38 -0.25 25.19
CA PRO A 251 17.38 0.33 26.06
C PRO A 251 16.88 0.43 27.51
N LEU A 252 15.56 0.43 27.69
CA LEU A 252 14.88 0.29 28.97
C LEU A 252 14.91 -1.17 29.44
N THR A 253 15.38 -1.42 30.65
CA THR A 253 15.29 -2.73 31.32
C THR A 253 13.97 -2.90 32.07
N GLU A 254 13.61 -4.14 32.43
CA GLU A 254 12.39 -4.39 33.21
C GLU A 254 12.47 -3.75 34.61
N ASP A 255 13.63 -3.83 35.25
CA ASP A 255 13.86 -3.22 36.57
C ASP A 255 13.78 -1.69 36.52
N GLU A 256 14.32 -1.06 35.46
CA GLU A 256 14.21 0.39 35.23
C GLU A 256 12.76 0.82 34.97
N LEU A 257 11.99 0.05 34.20
CA LEU A 257 10.58 0.31 34.01
C LEU A 257 9.81 0.15 35.33
N GLU A 258 10.13 -0.86 36.14
CA GLU A 258 9.47 -1.07 37.42
C GLU A 258 9.80 0.04 38.42
N GLU A 259 11.05 0.51 38.46
CA GLU A 259 11.44 1.69 39.23
C GLU A 259 10.64 2.92 38.78
N TYR A 260 10.49 3.11 37.47
CA TYR A 260 9.67 4.18 36.90
C TYR A 260 8.19 4.06 37.32
N ILE A 261 7.60 2.86 37.25
CA ILE A 261 6.20 2.62 37.64
C ILE A 261 6.00 2.83 39.14
N THR A 262 6.80 2.17 39.98
CA THR A 262 6.66 2.18 41.45
C THR A 262 6.97 3.53 42.08
N SER A 263 7.88 4.30 41.48
CA SER A 263 8.16 5.68 41.90
C SER A 263 7.14 6.71 41.40
N ARG A 264 6.14 6.27 40.62
CA ARG A 264 5.17 7.12 39.91
C ARG A 264 5.86 8.14 38.99
N GLY A 265 6.90 7.68 38.29
CA GLY A 265 7.69 8.42 37.30
C GLY A 265 8.69 9.41 37.89
N LYS A 266 9.02 9.31 39.19
CA LYS A 266 10.01 10.17 39.87
C LYS A 266 11.44 9.64 39.77
N HIS A 267 11.59 8.34 39.63
CA HIS A 267 12.85 7.62 39.52
C HIS A 267 12.83 6.74 38.26
N GLY A 268 13.98 6.15 37.91
CA GLY A 268 14.18 5.48 36.64
C GLY A 268 14.38 6.43 35.46
N PRO A 269 14.80 5.91 34.29
CA PRO A 269 15.07 6.71 33.11
C PRO A 269 13.78 7.17 32.43
N HIS A 270 13.82 8.37 31.86
CA HIS A 270 12.76 8.83 30.95
C HIS A 270 12.93 8.20 29.56
N PHE A 271 11.83 7.85 28.92
CA PHE A 271 11.82 7.14 27.66
C PHE A 271 10.69 7.57 26.71
N LEU A 272 10.90 7.28 25.43
CA LEU A 272 9.87 7.26 24.40
C LEU A 272 9.53 5.80 24.12
N ALA A 273 8.24 5.48 24.00
CA ALA A 273 7.78 4.19 23.52
C ALA A 273 7.23 4.33 22.10
N PHE A 274 7.49 3.33 21.27
CA PHE A 274 7.05 3.25 19.89
C PHE A 274 6.40 1.90 19.60
N PRO A 275 5.41 1.83 18.69
CA PRO A 275 4.73 0.60 18.34
C PRO A 275 5.60 -0.37 17.53
N MET A 276 6.70 0.10 16.95
CA MET A 276 7.67 -0.69 16.19
C MET A 276 8.99 0.07 16.00
N SER A 277 10.05 -0.64 15.63
CA SER A 277 11.30 0.00 15.23
C SER A 277 11.18 0.67 13.85
N GLU A 278 12.13 1.53 13.49
CA GLU A 278 12.16 2.13 12.15
C GLU A 278 12.39 1.09 11.05
N ASP A 279 13.20 0.07 11.31
CA ASP A 279 13.51 -0.98 10.33
C ASP A 279 12.28 -1.87 10.08
N ASP A 280 11.47 -2.10 11.12
CA ASP A 280 10.21 -2.84 11.02
C ASP A 280 9.15 -2.04 10.26
N LEU A 281 9.13 -0.71 10.42
CA LEU A 281 8.31 0.19 9.61
C LEU A 281 8.76 0.13 8.15
N ASP A 282 10.06 0.30 7.89
CA ASP A 282 10.65 0.25 6.54
C ASP A 282 10.32 -1.07 5.84
N THR A 283 10.43 -2.20 6.54
CA THR A 283 10.07 -3.52 5.99
C THR A 283 8.63 -3.56 5.47
N LYS A 284 7.69 -2.93 6.18
CA LYS A 284 6.26 -2.89 5.78
C LYS A 284 6.02 -1.91 4.64
N LEU A 285 6.64 -0.74 4.69
CA LEU A 285 6.53 0.27 3.63
C LEU A 285 7.16 -0.23 2.33
N ASP A 286 8.31 -0.90 2.40
CA ASP A 286 8.97 -1.54 1.27
C ASP A 286 8.12 -2.67 0.70
N THR A 287 7.50 -3.49 1.57
CA THR A 287 6.55 -4.53 1.13
C THR A 287 5.36 -3.89 0.42
N ALA A 288 4.81 -2.80 0.94
CA ALA A 288 3.72 -2.08 0.29
C ALA A 288 4.14 -1.44 -1.04
N ALA A 289 5.33 -0.85 -1.11
CA ALA A 289 5.88 -0.29 -2.34
C ALA A 289 6.19 -1.36 -3.39
N GLU A 290 6.58 -2.58 -2.98
CA GLU A 290 6.74 -3.72 -3.87
C GLU A 290 5.38 -4.25 -4.36
N LYS A 291 4.50 -4.62 -3.43
CA LYS A 291 3.24 -5.28 -3.72
C LYS A 291 2.19 -4.36 -4.36
N GLY A 292 2.23 -3.06 -4.05
CA GLY A 292 1.43 -2.05 -4.75
C GLY A 292 1.69 -2.00 -6.27
N ARG A 293 2.87 -2.45 -6.73
CA ARG A 293 3.18 -2.53 -8.17
C ARG A 293 2.33 -3.55 -8.90
N GLU A 294 1.83 -4.57 -8.20
CA GLU A 294 0.89 -5.57 -8.74
C GLU A 294 -0.50 -4.95 -8.98
N LEU A 295 -0.80 -3.79 -8.37
CA LEU A 295 -1.97 -2.95 -8.65
C LEU A 295 -1.65 -1.81 -9.65
N TRP A 296 -0.46 -1.79 -10.24
CA TRP A 296 0.05 -0.68 -11.05
C TRP A 296 0.11 0.65 -10.27
N LEU A 297 0.35 0.57 -8.96
CA LEU A 297 0.59 1.71 -8.08
C LEU A 297 2.07 1.77 -7.70
N LYS A 298 2.59 2.98 -7.51
CA LYS A 298 3.93 3.22 -6.99
C LYS A 298 3.80 4.05 -5.71
N PHE A 299 3.83 3.37 -4.59
CA PHE A 299 3.83 4.01 -3.29
C PHE A 299 5.23 4.53 -2.93
N SER A 300 5.25 5.71 -2.32
CA SER A 300 6.42 6.27 -1.65
C SER A 300 5.93 6.99 -0.39
N PHE A 301 6.70 6.92 0.70
CA PHE A 301 6.27 7.45 1.98
C PHE A 301 7.37 8.30 2.60
N ASP A 302 7.00 9.52 3.00
CA ASP A 302 7.75 10.26 4.02
C ASP A 302 7.49 9.64 5.38
N LYS A 303 8.52 9.53 6.22
CA LYS A 303 8.39 9.01 7.59
C LYS A 303 8.31 10.15 8.59
N ALA A 304 7.36 10.06 9.52
CA ALA A 304 7.19 11.02 10.59
C ALA A 304 6.83 10.32 11.91
N THR A 305 7.01 11.01 13.02
CA THR A 305 6.51 10.57 14.34
C THR A 305 5.42 11.50 14.81
N VAL A 306 4.42 10.97 15.51
CA VAL A 306 3.31 11.77 16.05
C VAL A 306 3.06 11.40 17.52
N PRO A 307 3.13 12.37 18.45
CA PRO A 307 2.90 12.09 19.86
C PRO A 307 1.43 11.79 20.11
N ILE A 308 1.17 10.78 20.95
CA ILE A 308 -0.18 10.44 21.41
C ILE A 308 -0.21 10.36 22.94
N THR A 309 -1.27 10.91 23.53
CA THR A 309 -1.44 10.97 24.99
C THR A 309 -2.77 10.41 25.47
N LYS A 310 -3.81 10.37 24.63
CA LYS A 310 -5.12 9.85 25.01
C LYS A 310 -5.12 8.31 25.01
N PRO A 311 -5.78 7.65 25.97
CA PRO A 311 -5.82 6.19 26.04
C PRO A 311 -6.42 5.56 24.79
N GLU A 312 -7.48 6.14 24.23
CA GLU A 312 -8.14 5.68 23.01
C GLU A 312 -7.27 5.80 21.75
N HIS A 313 -6.20 6.59 21.78
CA HIS A 313 -5.23 6.68 20.69
C HIS A 313 -4.09 5.66 20.84
N ILE A 314 -3.83 5.20 22.08
CA ILE A 314 -2.81 4.18 22.40
C ILE A 314 -3.39 2.79 22.18
N VAL A 315 -4.56 2.52 22.75
CA VAL A 315 -5.33 1.28 22.57
C VAL A 315 -6.62 1.62 21.85
N GLN A 316 -6.60 1.46 20.52
CA GLN A 316 -7.75 1.83 19.70
C GLN A 316 -8.90 0.83 19.88
N PRO A 317 -10.13 1.27 20.18
CA PRO A 317 -11.27 0.35 20.35
C PRO A 317 -11.55 -0.50 19.10
N GLY A 318 -11.20 0.02 17.91
CA GLY A 318 -11.48 -0.58 16.63
C GLY A 318 -12.82 -0.10 16.06
N GLY A 319 -12.93 -0.13 14.73
CA GLY A 319 -14.11 0.33 13.99
C GLY A 319 -13.97 1.74 13.41
N SER A 320 -14.76 1.99 12.36
CA SER A 320 -14.65 3.17 11.48
C SER A 320 -14.72 4.50 12.23
N ALA A 321 -15.71 4.70 13.11
CA ALA A 321 -15.86 5.96 13.83
C ALA A 321 -14.66 6.31 14.73
N THR A 322 -14.06 5.31 15.37
CA THR A 322 -12.87 5.54 16.23
C THR A 322 -11.63 5.82 15.40
N GLN A 323 -11.49 5.16 14.25
CA GLN A 323 -10.42 5.42 13.31
C GLN A 323 -10.56 6.82 12.69
N ASP A 324 -11.75 7.21 12.26
CA ASP A 324 -12.05 8.54 11.72
C ASP A 324 -11.69 9.64 12.73
N ASN A 325 -12.06 9.44 14.00
CA ASN A 325 -11.69 10.35 15.06
C ASN A 325 -10.18 10.45 15.24
N PHE A 326 -9.48 9.31 15.26
CA PHE A 326 -8.03 9.28 15.39
C PHE A 326 -7.33 9.98 14.20
N LEU A 327 -7.71 9.67 12.96
CA LEU A 327 -7.16 10.27 11.76
C LEU A 327 -7.39 11.78 11.72
N ALA A 328 -8.57 12.25 12.12
CA ALA A 328 -8.86 13.68 12.17
C ALA A 328 -8.15 14.41 13.32
N GLU A 329 -8.20 13.86 14.54
CA GLU A 329 -7.69 14.55 15.74
C GLU A 329 -6.17 14.48 15.88
N VAL A 330 -5.56 13.35 15.51
CA VAL A 330 -4.11 13.12 15.71
C VAL A 330 -3.33 13.45 14.45
N ILE A 331 -3.84 13.05 13.29
CA ILE A 331 -3.12 13.22 12.02
C ILE A 331 -3.58 14.49 11.27
N GLY A 332 -4.73 15.05 11.63
CA GLY A 332 -5.26 16.26 10.99
C GLY A 332 -5.93 15.99 9.65
N ARG A 333 -6.45 14.78 9.42
CA ARG A 333 -7.21 14.47 8.20
C ARG A 333 -8.56 15.17 8.19
N ALA A 334 -8.97 15.66 7.03
CA ALA A 334 -10.23 16.32 6.82
C ALA A 334 -11.39 15.34 7.04
N ARG A 335 -12.43 15.82 7.73
CA ARG A 335 -13.69 15.10 7.83
C ARG A 335 -14.64 15.52 6.71
N LYS A 336 -15.23 14.55 6.03
CA LYS A 336 -16.25 14.78 5.01
C LYS A 336 -17.46 15.52 5.60
N SER A 337 -17.88 15.16 6.81
CA SER A 337 -18.96 15.76 7.58
C SER A 337 -18.72 17.23 7.91
N GLN A 338 -17.46 17.64 8.06
CA GLN A 338 -17.07 19.02 8.33
C GLN A 338 -16.92 19.86 7.04
N MET A 339 -16.93 19.22 5.87
CA MET A 339 -16.84 19.86 4.56
C MET A 339 -18.10 19.63 3.70
N PRO A 340 -19.32 19.90 4.19
CA PRO A 340 -20.56 19.55 3.48
C PRO A 340 -20.73 20.32 2.16
N LYS A 341 -20.03 21.45 2.01
CA LYS A 341 -20.07 22.30 0.81
C LYS A 341 -18.95 22.02 -0.18
N ASP A 342 -17.91 21.28 0.22
CA ASP A 342 -16.75 20.99 -0.64
C ASP A 342 -16.20 19.58 -0.41
N PRO A 343 -16.89 18.54 -0.93
CA PRO A 343 -16.37 17.17 -0.91
C PRO A 343 -15.12 17.02 -1.79
N VAL A 344 -14.73 18.04 -2.55
CA VAL A 344 -13.52 18.00 -3.39
C VAL A 344 -12.28 18.06 -2.51
N ALA A 345 -12.26 18.91 -1.49
CA ALA A 345 -11.16 19.02 -0.52
C ALA A 345 -10.86 17.67 0.17
N ALA A 346 -11.89 16.96 0.65
CA ALA A 346 -11.73 15.62 1.22
C ALA A 346 -11.19 14.61 0.17
N ARG A 347 -11.66 14.67 -1.08
CA ARG A 347 -11.16 13.81 -2.17
C ARG A 347 -9.70 14.09 -2.55
N PHE A 348 -9.21 15.32 -2.38
CA PHE A 348 -7.79 15.62 -2.57
C PHE A 348 -6.91 14.88 -1.58
N GLU A 349 -7.42 14.55 -0.39
CA GLU A 349 -6.66 13.77 0.57
C GLU A 349 -6.41 12.32 0.10
N LEU A 350 -7.22 11.80 -0.84
CA LEU A 350 -6.98 10.51 -1.48
C LEU A 350 -5.69 10.49 -2.31
N CYS A 351 -5.23 11.66 -2.76
CA CYS A 351 -3.95 11.78 -3.49
C CYS A 351 -2.74 11.47 -2.58
N HIS A 352 -2.91 11.58 -1.26
CA HIS A 352 -1.83 11.49 -0.28
C HIS A 352 -2.18 10.44 0.79
N PRO A 353 -1.93 9.15 0.52
CA PRO A 353 -2.20 8.08 1.46
C PRO A 353 -1.46 8.30 2.77
N VAL A 354 -2.13 8.01 3.87
CA VAL A 354 -1.54 8.07 5.21
C VAL A 354 -1.60 6.69 5.82
N VAL A 355 -0.46 6.19 6.29
CA VAL A 355 -0.37 4.93 7.03
C VAL A 355 0.18 5.24 8.42
N VAL A 356 -0.47 4.74 9.46
CA VAL A 356 -0.12 5.05 10.86
C VAL A 356 0.13 3.77 11.63
N GLY A 357 1.37 3.60 12.09
CA GLY A 357 1.73 2.57 13.05
C GLY A 357 1.21 2.95 14.44
N ILE A 358 0.35 2.10 15.00
CA ILE A 358 -0.25 2.24 16.33
C ILE A 358 0.16 1.07 17.23
N PHE A 359 0.03 1.23 18.54
CA PHE A 359 0.43 0.18 19.50
C PHE A 359 -0.48 -1.04 19.37
N ARG A 360 -1.79 -0.87 19.65
CA ARG A 360 -2.73 -1.97 19.49
C ARG A 360 -4.17 -1.53 19.29
N TYR A 361 -4.94 -2.47 18.81
CA TYR A 361 -6.39 -2.46 18.91
C TYR A 361 -6.84 -3.16 20.21
N MET A 362 -8.05 -2.87 20.65
CA MET A 362 -8.70 -3.56 21.77
C MET A 362 -8.95 -5.04 21.42
N ALA A 363 -9.37 -5.30 20.18
CA ALA A 363 -9.44 -6.64 19.62
C ALA A 363 -8.05 -7.09 19.15
N TYR A 364 -7.46 -8.08 19.83
CA TYR A 364 -6.08 -8.53 19.57
C TYR A 364 -5.86 -9.21 18.22
N ASP A 365 -6.94 -9.71 17.61
CA ASP A 365 -6.96 -10.34 16.30
C ASP A 365 -7.17 -9.32 15.16
N LEU A 366 -7.24 -8.02 15.48
CA LEU A 366 -7.24 -6.93 14.50
C LEU A 366 -5.80 -6.45 14.28
N HIS A 367 -5.42 -6.31 13.02
CA HIS A 367 -4.04 -5.98 12.65
C HIS A 367 -3.94 -4.66 11.88
N GLY A 368 -4.99 -4.30 11.15
CA GLY A 368 -5.12 -3.05 10.43
C GLY A 368 -6.58 -2.62 10.34
N LEU A 369 -6.77 -1.35 9.99
CA LEU A 369 -8.05 -0.76 9.64
C LEU A 369 -7.81 0.30 8.57
N THR A 370 -8.85 0.54 7.78
CA THR A 370 -8.83 1.55 6.71
C THR A 370 -10.11 2.36 6.75
N SER A 371 -9.98 3.69 6.62
CA SER A 371 -11.09 4.61 6.34
C SER A 371 -10.96 5.13 4.91
N VAL A 372 -12.06 5.25 4.15
CA VAL A 372 -12.05 5.77 2.78
C VAL A 372 -13.31 6.57 2.41
N PHE A 373 -13.17 7.62 1.60
CA PHE A 373 -14.29 8.55 1.33
C PHE A 373 -15.38 8.05 0.36
N GLY A 374 -15.11 6.97 -0.38
CA GLY A 374 -15.92 6.50 -1.49
C GLY A 374 -16.53 5.12 -1.24
N PRO A 375 -17.78 4.87 -1.72
CA PRO A 375 -18.38 3.55 -1.60
C PRO A 375 -17.52 2.50 -2.30
N ARG A 376 -17.50 1.31 -1.71
CA ARG A 376 -16.84 0.11 -2.26
C ARG A 376 -17.87 -1.00 -2.35
N ASP A 377 -17.62 -2.00 -3.19
CA ASP A 377 -18.59 -3.08 -3.43
C ASP A 377 -18.99 -3.83 -2.14
N CYS A 378 -18.06 -3.96 -1.19
CA CYS A 378 -18.26 -4.59 0.11
C CYS A 378 -18.74 -3.64 1.21
N GLU A 379 -18.60 -2.33 1.02
CA GLU A 379 -18.92 -1.33 2.04
C GLU A 379 -19.52 -0.08 1.38
N PRO A 380 -20.87 -0.01 1.30
CA PRO A 380 -21.55 1.06 0.57
C PRO A 380 -21.56 2.39 1.35
N THR A 381 -21.29 2.36 2.65
CA THR A 381 -21.24 3.54 3.51
C THR A 381 -19.82 4.09 3.54
N PRO A 382 -19.54 5.22 2.87
CA PRO A 382 -18.22 5.83 2.93
C PRO A 382 -17.90 6.32 4.34
N GLU A 383 -16.65 6.19 4.76
CA GLU A 383 -16.15 6.71 6.02
C GLU A 383 -16.01 8.24 6.00
N ASP A 384 -15.85 8.83 7.19
CA ASP A 384 -15.78 10.28 7.35
C ASP A 384 -14.39 10.84 7.10
N THR A 385 -13.35 10.00 7.06
CA THR A 385 -11.96 10.37 6.75
C THR A 385 -11.31 9.41 5.76
N SER A 386 -10.03 9.61 5.45
CA SER A 386 -9.22 8.63 4.72
C SER A 386 -7.87 8.38 5.34
N GLY A 387 -7.48 7.11 5.45
CA GLY A 387 -6.19 6.70 5.99
C GLY A 387 -6.19 5.25 6.47
N VAL A 388 -5.00 4.78 6.80
CA VAL A 388 -4.74 3.42 7.25
C VAL A 388 -4.10 3.46 8.63
N THR A 389 -4.58 2.64 9.55
CA THR A 389 -3.90 2.35 10.82
C THR A 389 -3.49 0.89 10.85
N PHE A 390 -2.34 0.58 11.42
CA PHE A 390 -1.87 -0.80 11.52
C PHE A 390 -1.01 -1.02 12.76
N THR A 391 -0.95 -2.27 13.18
CA THR A 391 -0.11 -2.72 14.30
C THR A 391 1.02 -3.60 13.80
N ASP A 392 2.13 -3.60 14.52
CA ASP A 392 3.24 -4.47 14.18
C ASP A 392 3.19 -5.80 14.95
N ASN A 393 3.34 -6.91 14.24
CA ASN A 393 3.29 -8.25 14.77
C ASN A 393 4.48 -9.08 14.27
N PHE A 394 4.95 -10.01 15.10
CA PHE A 394 5.92 -11.03 14.71
C PHE A 394 5.21 -12.34 14.30
N PRO A 395 5.68 -13.10 13.29
CA PRO A 395 6.84 -12.84 12.41
C PRO A 395 6.53 -12.00 11.17
N ASP A 396 7.52 -11.25 10.69
CA ASP A 396 7.42 -10.43 9.46
C ASP A 396 7.11 -11.24 8.21
N SER A 397 7.50 -12.51 8.15
CA SER A 397 7.18 -13.39 7.03
C SER A 397 5.67 -13.47 6.75
N ILE A 398 4.85 -13.19 7.76
CA ILE A 398 3.38 -13.17 7.69
C ILE A 398 2.86 -11.73 7.77
N TRP A 399 3.31 -10.94 8.75
CA TRP A 399 2.66 -9.67 9.07
C TRP A 399 3.17 -8.47 8.28
N LYS A 400 4.23 -8.61 7.48
CA LYS A 400 4.72 -7.51 6.62
C LYS A 400 3.70 -7.03 5.58
N TYR A 401 2.69 -7.84 5.28
CA TYR A 401 1.66 -7.54 4.27
C TYR A 401 0.49 -6.72 4.80
N VAL A 402 0.39 -6.47 6.12
CA VAL A 402 -0.76 -5.75 6.71
C VAL A 402 -0.91 -4.36 6.09
N VAL A 403 0.17 -3.58 5.97
CA VAL A 403 0.08 -2.21 5.42
C VAL A 403 -0.44 -2.22 3.97
N VAL A 404 0.01 -3.18 3.15
CA VAL A 404 -0.43 -3.24 1.76
C VAL A 404 -1.85 -3.79 1.61
N HIS A 405 -2.28 -4.65 2.52
CA HIS A 405 -3.68 -5.09 2.62
C HIS A 405 -4.61 -3.90 2.88
N GLU A 406 -4.29 -3.10 3.89
CA GLU A 406 -5.06 -1.90 4.22
C GLU A 406 -4.99 -0.84 3.11
N LEU A 407 -3.84 -0.66 2.45
CA LEU A 407 -3.77 0.19 1.26
C LEU A 407 -4.59 -0.37 0.09
N GLY A 408 -4.75 -1.69 0.00
CA GLY A 408 -5.68 -2.32 -0.93
C GLY A 408 -7.12 -1.88 -0.67
N HIS A 409 -7.55 -1.92 0.59
CA HIS A 409 -8.82 -1.35 1.03
C HIS A 409 -8.94 0.14 0.67
N TYR A 410 -7.87 0.92 0.89
CA TYR A 410 -7.83 2.36 0.62
C TYR A 410 -8.07 2.67 -0.86
N VAL A 411 -7.67 1.78 -1.76
CA VAL A 411 -7.91 1.91 -3.21
C VAL A 411 -9.12 1.12 -3.70
N GLY A 412 -10.04 0.75 -2.81
CA GLY A 412 -11.33 0.20 -3.20
C GLY A 412 -11.44 -1.32 -3.20
N LEU A 413 -10.40 -2.04 -2.79
CA LEU A 413 -10.45 -3.50 -2.75
C LEU A 413 -11.25 -4.02 -1.56
N CYS A 414 -11.87 -5.16 -1.77
CA CYS A 414 -12.61 -5.92 -0.78
C CYS A 414 -11.88 -7.21 -0.44
N HIS A 415 -12.24 -7.83 0.68
CA HIS A 415 -11.68 -9.12 1.01
C HIS A 415 -12.01 -10.19 -0.03
N THR A 416 -11.04 -11.05 -0.31
CA THR A 416 -11.17 -12.15 -1.27
C THR A 416 -10.90 -13.49 -0.62
N ASP A 417 -11.38 -14.55 -1.27
CA ASP A 417 -10.99 -15.91 -0.91
C ASP A 417 -9.57 -16.24 -1.40
N GLY A 418 -8.86 -17.06 -0.64
CA GLY A 418 -7.52 -17.55 -0.98
C GLY A 418 -6.43 -16.94 -0.13
N VAL A 419 -5.87 -17.73 0.78
CA VAL A 419 -4.68 -17.45 1.61
C VAL A 419 -3.44 -16.96 0.86
N ASP A 420 -3.36 -17.22 -0.45
CA ASP A 420 -2.33 -16.73 -1.35
C ASP A 420 -2.58 -15.29 -1.83
N ARG A 421 -3.67 -14.66 -1.37
CA ARG A 421 -4.09 -13.32 -1.78
C ARG A 421 -3.83 -12.32 -0.68
N ILE A 422 -3.33 -11.15 -1.06
CA ILE A 422 -3.09 -10.08 -0.09
C ILE A 422 -4.39 -9.67 0.59
N MET A 423 -5.51 -9.59 -0.14
CA MET A 423 -6.83 -9.23 0.41
C MET A 423 -7.54 -10.38 1.13
N TYR A 424 -6.85 -11.45 1.52
CA TYR A 424 -7.46 -12.53 2.29
C TYR A 424 -7.71 -12.12 3.75
N SER A 425 -8.90 -12.45 4.26
CA SER A 425 -9.24 -12.32 5.68
C SER A 425 -9.84 -13.61 6.22
N ALA A 426 -9.19 -14.15 7.26
CA ALA A 426 -9.67 -15.36 7.92
C ALA A 426 -10.90 -15.15 8.80
N LYS A 427 -11.22 -13.88 9.16
CA LYS A 427 -12.43 -13.56 9.95
C LYS A 427 -13.69 -13.70 9.11
N GLU A 428 -13.61 -13.30 7.85
CA GLU A 428 -14.75 -13.34 6.93
C GLU A 428 -14.83 -14.66 6.16
N LYS A 429 -13.69 -15.31 5.92
CA LYS A 429 -13.58 -16.52 5.10
C LYS A 429 -12.98 -17.65 5.91
N SER A 430 -13.64 -18.81 5.94
CA SER A 430 -13.27 -19.86 6.91
C SER A 430 -11.86 -20.43 6.66
N TRP A 431 -11.01 -20.32 7.69
CA TRP A 431 -9.66 -20.90 7.73
C TRP A 431 -9.70 -22.44 7.63
N THR A 432 -10.77 -23.05 8.14
CA THR A 432 -10.89 -24.51 8.34
C THR A 432 -11.57 -25.26 7.20
N ALA A 433 -12.16 -24.59 6.19
CA ALA A 433 -12.69 -25.29 5.03
C ALA A 433 -11.54 -25.76 4.11
N ASN A 434 -11.43 -27.08 3.95
CA ASN A 434 -10.74 -27.76 2.83
C ASN A 434 -9.20 -27.69 2.79
N GLY A 435 -8.49 -27.98 3.90
CA GLY A 435 -7.04 -28.20 3.84
C GLY A 435 -6.24 -26.97 3.43
N ALA A 436 -6.79 -25.77 3.69
CA ALA A 436 -6.19 -24.48 3.37
C ALA A 436 -4.77 -24.36 3.94
N ILE A 437 -4.50 -24.81 5.18
CA ILE A 437 -3.15 -24.82 5.76
C ILE A 437 -2.15 -25.59 4.87
N TRP A 438 -2.52 -26.77 4.37
CA TRP A 438 -1.67 -27.57 3.49
C TRP A 438 -1.51 -26.94 2.11
N ARG A 439 -2.57 -26.36 1.53
CA ARG A 439 -2.47 -25.58 0.29
C ARG A 439 -1.65 -24.29 0.45
N THR A 440 -1.75 -23.61 1.60
CA THR A 440 -1.03 -22.37 1.93
C THR A 440 0.44 -22.63 2.18
N LEU A 441 0.77 -23.70 2.91
CA LEU A 441 2.15 -24.00 3.29
C LEU A 441 2.91 -24.75 2.20
N PHE A 442 2.22 -25.47 1.29
CA PHE A 442 2.89 -26.31 0.29
C PHE A 442 2.56 -25.96 -1.17
N TRP A 443 1.38 -25.43 -1.50
CA TRP A 443 0.98 -25.16 -2.90
C TRP A 443 1.12 -23.68 -3.31
N SER A 444 0.74 -22.76 -2.42
CA SER A 444 0.91 -21.31 -2.62
C SER A 444 2.39 -20.89 -2.78
N PRO A 445 3.35 -21.42 -1.97
CA PRO A 445 4.75 -21.02 -2.11
C PRO A 445 5.37 -21.56 -3.41
N TYR A 446 4.84 -22.68 -3.93
CA TYR A 446 5.25 -23.24 -5.22
C TYR A 446 4.80 -22.35 -6.40
N ARG A 447 3.62 -21.69 -6.31
CA ARG A 447 3.09 -20.86 -7.39
C ARG A 447 3.60 -19.42 -7.36
N SER A 448 3.45 -18.71 -6.24
CA SER A 448 3.75 -17.28 -6.11
C SER A 448 4.86 -16.99 -5.08
N GLY A 449 5.10 -17.89 -4.12
CA GLY A 449 6.18 -17.75 -3.11
C GLY A 449 5.89 -16.73 -2.00
N GLU A 450 4.91 -15.85 -2.24
CA GLU A 450 4.39 -14.80 -1.37
C GLU A 450 2.94 -14.47 -1.80
N PRO A 451 2.09 -13.94 -0.91
CA PRO A 451 0.77 -13.45 -1.30
C PRO A 451 0.83 -12.36 -2.38
N ASP A 452 -0.11 -12.36 -3.32
CA ASP A 452 -0.16 -11.41 -4.44
C ASP A 452 -1.56 -10.81 -4.67
N PHE A 453 -1.59 -9.72 -5.44
CA PHE A 453 -2.80 -9.19 -6.06
C PHE A 453 -2.98 -9.79 -7.45
N THR A 454 -4.22 -10.03 -7.85
CA THR A 454 -4.55 -10.44 -9.22
C THR A 454 -4.87 -9.26 -10.13
N LEU A 455 -4.84 -9.52 -11.43
CA LEU A 455 -5.33 -8.60 -12.45
C LEU A 455 -6.78 -8.14 -12.20
N ALA A 456 -7.64 -8.99 -11.62
CA ALA A 456 -9.02 -8.63 -11.34
C ALA A 456 -9.11 -7.56 -10.23
N GLU A 457 -8.34 -7.73 -9.15
CA GLU A 457 -8.21 -6.72 -8.10
C GLU A 457 -7.57 -5.44 -8.65
N ALA A 458 -6.50 -5.54 -9.45
CA ALA A 458 -5.91 -4.36 -10.10
C ALA A 458 -6.96 -3.58 -10.92
N LYS A 459 -7.80 -4.28 -11.70
CA LYS A 459 -8.90 -3.64 -12.45
C LYS A 459 -9.94 -2.99 -11.53
N GLN A 460 -10.28 -3.63 -10.41
CA GLN A 460 -11.21 -3.08 -9.42
C GLN A 460 -10.64 -1.82 -8.76
N ALA A 461 -9.37 -1.87 -8.32
CA ALA A 461 -8.67 -0.73 -7.76
C ALA A 461 -8.64 0.44 -8.74
N TRP A 462 -8.32 0.20 -10.01
CA TRP A 462 -8.32 1.27 -11.02
C TRP A 462 -9.71 1.82 -11.34
N THR A 463 -10.76 1.01 -11.29
CA THR A 463 -12.14 1.50 -11.37
C THR A 463 -12.43 2.48 -10.23
N TYR A 464 -12.10 2.08 -9.00
CA TYR A 464 -12.27 2.91 -7.82
C TYR A 464 -11.47 4.21 -7.89
N ILE A 465 -10.19 4.12 -8.28
CA ILE A 465 -9.29 5.27 -8.42
C ILE A 465 -9.84 6.25 -9.45
N VAL A 466 -10.16 5.79 -10.66
CA VAL A 466 -10.69 6.67 -11.70
C VAL A 466 -12.01 7.30 -11.27
N GLU A 467 -12.86 6.58 -10.52
CA GLU A 467 -14.14 7.08 -10.04
C GLU A 467 -14.00 8.13 -8.93
N ASN A 468 -13.13 7.91 -7.94
CA ASN A 468 -13.12 8.67 -6.69
C ASN A 468 -11.97 9.68 -6.57
N PHE A 469 -10.82 9.45 -7.23
CA PHE A 469 -9.67 10.34 -7.11
C PHE A 469 -9.88 11.61 -7.93
N ALA A 470 -9.39 12.74 -7.43
CA ALA A 470 -9.37 13.99 -8.18
C ALA A 470 -8.46 13.85 -9.42
N PRO A 471 -8.78 14.53 -10.54
CA PRO A 471 -7.94 14.47 -11.76
C PRO A 471 -6.48 14.86 -11.51
N THR A 472 -6.25 15.79 -10.58
CA THR A 472 -4.92 16.21 -10.15
C THR A 472 -4.14 15.12 -9.43
N CYS A 473 -4.80 14.21 -8.70
CA CYS A 473 -4.14 13.02 -8.14
C CYS A 473 -3.58 12.13 -9.25
N LEU A 474 -4.23 12.14 -10.43
CA LEU A 474 -3.84 11.36 -11.60
C LEU A 474 -2.84 12.11 -12.49
N GLY A 475 -2.36 13.27 -12.05
CA GLY A 475 -1.35 14.09 -12.73
C GLY A 475 -1.88 15.14 -13.70
N ALA A 476 -3.20 15.40 -13.72
CA ALA A 476 -3.72 16.57 -14.43
C ALA A 476 -3.25 17.86 -13.74
N ALA A 477 -2.96 18.89 -14.52
CA ALA A 477 -2.72 20.22 -13.98
C ALA A 477 -3.99 20.71 -13.25
N PRO A 478 -3.85 21.42 -12.12
CA PRO A 478 -5.00 22.06 -11.50
C PRO A 478 -5.63 23.00 -12.53
N THR A 479 -6.92 22.80 -12.82
CA THR A 479 -7.63 23.70 -13.73
C THR A 479 -7.60 25.07 -13.08
N PRO A 480 -7.04 26.11 -13.74
CA PRO A 480 -7.10 27.45 -13.19
C PRO A 480 -8.57 27.77 -12.89
N PRO A 481 -8.88 28.42 -11.75
CA PRO A 481 -10.23 28.85 -11.48
C PRO A 481 -10.71 29.65 -12.71
N PRO A 482 -11.95 29.44 -13.18
CA PRO A 482 -12.42 30.14 -14.35
C PRO A 482 -12.19 31.64 -14.15
N LEU A 483 -11.47 32.26 -15.09
CA LEU A 483 -11.05 33.67 -15.03
C LEU A 483 -12.23 34.64 -14.86
N PHE A 484 -13.45 34.14 -15.06
CA PHE A 484 -14.69 34.81 -14.74
C PHE A 484 -15.56 33.86 -13.92
N PRO A 485 -16.26 34.34 -12.87
CA PRO A 485 -17.33 33.55 -12.28
C PRO A 485 -18.28 33.11 -13.40
N PRO A 486 -18.86 31.90 -13.32
CA PRO A 486 -19.85 31.48 -14.31
C PRO A 486 -20.88 32.61 -14.42
N GLY A 487 -20.98 33.20 -15.62
CA GLY A 487 -22.03 34.17 -15.88
C GLY A 487 -23.38 33.59 -15.49
N PRO A 488 -24.37 34.42 -15.11
CA PRO A 488 -25.69 33.92 -14.74
C PRO A 488 -26.14 32.88 -15.75
N LEU A 489 -26.49 31.69 -15.25
CA LEU A 489 -26.99 30.60 -16.07
C LEU A 489 -28.08 31.18 -16.98
N PRO A 490 -28.07 30.86 -18.29
CA PRO A 490 -29.18 31.27 -19.16
C PRO A 490 -30.48 30.79 -18.50
N PRO A 491 -31.55 31.59 -18.52
CA PRO A 491 -32.82 31.19 -17.96
C PRO A 491 -33.22 29.84 -18.56
N PRO A 492 -33.81 28.94 -17.76
CA PRO A 492 -34.24 27.63 -18.25
C PRO A 492 -35.08 27.82 -19.51
N PRO A 493 -34.93 26.96 -20.54
CA PRO A 493 -35.72 27.06 -21.75
C PRO A 493 -37.20 27.05 -21.36
N THR A 494 -37.95 28.03 -21.85
CA THR A 494 -39.39 28.12 -21.62
C THR A 494 -40.02 26.78 -22.01
N PRO A 495 -40.80 26.13 -21.13
CA PRO A 495 -41.43 24.87 -21.47
C PRO A 495 -42.23 25.03 -22.77
N PRO A 496 -42.21 24.04 -23.68
CA PRO A 496 -43.00 24.10 -24.90
C PRO A 496 -44.47 24.35 -24.52
N ALA A 497 -45.12 25.26 -25.26
CA ALA A 497 -46.54 25.53 -25.06
C ALA A 497 -47.33 24.22 -25.10
N PRO A 498 -48.29 24.01 -24.20
CA PRO A 498 -49.11 22.81 -24.22
C PRO A 498 -49.80 22.67 -25.58
N PRO A 499 -49.93 21.44 -26.11
CA PRO A 499 -50.60 21.22 -27.38
C PRO A 499 -52.04 21.77 -27.33
N GLU A 500 -52.45 22.49 -28.37
CA GLU A 500 -53.83 22.97 -28.50
C GLU A 500 -54.80 21.79 -28.38
N PRO A 501 -55.89 21.94 -27.61
CA PRO A 501 -56.88 20.88 -27.48
C PRO A 501 -57.50 20.56 -28.85
N PRO A 502 -57.77 19.27 -29.15
CA PRO A 502 -58.32 18.87 -30.43
C PRO A 502 -59.66 19.56 -30.70
N PHE A 503 -59.76 20.17 -31.88
CA PHE A 503 -60.94 20.85 -32.38
C PHE A 503 -62.13 19.88 -32.40
N LYS A 504 -63.15 20.14 -31.58
CA LYS A 504 -64.37 19.35 -31.51
C LYS A 504 -65.36 19.88 -32.56
N PRO A 505 -65.70 19.12 -33.63
CA PRO A 505 -66.67 19.58 -34.61
C PRO A 505 -68.06 19.71 -33.98
N PRO A 506 -68.88 20.69 -34.41
CA PRO A 506 -70.19 20.95 -33.85
C PRO A 506 -71.18 19.80 -34.12
N ASP A 507 -71.92 19.41 -33.09
CA ASP A 507 -72.98 18.40 -33.17
C ASP A 507 -74.10 18.88 -34.12
N GLY A 508 -74.36 18.09 -35.16
CA GLY A 508 -75.42 18.35 -36.14
C GLY A 508 -76.83 18.16 -35.54
N PRO A 509 -77.87 18.79 -36.14
CA PRO A 509 -79.21 18.81 -35.59
C PRO A 509 -79.92 17.44 -35.70
N VAL A 510 -80.47 16.99 -34.58
CA VAL A 510 -81.35 15.83 -34.47
C VAL A 510 -82.74 16.22 -35.02
N VAL A 511 -83.17 15.57 -36.10
CA VAL A 511 -84.54 15.67 -36.64
C VAL A 511 -85.45 14.72 -35.85
N LYS A 512 -86.60 15.22 -35.41
CA LYS A 512 -87.64 14.50 -34.66
C LYS A 512 -88.42 13.52 -35.53
#